data_AF-A0A851H2Y4-F1
#
_entry.id   AF-A0A851H2Y4-F1
#
_cell.length_a   1.000
_cell.length_b   1.000
_cell.length_c   1.000
_cell.angle_alpha   90.00
_cell.angle_beta   90.00
_cell.angle_gamma   90.00
#
_symmetry.space_group_name_H-M   'P 1'
#
loop_
_entity.id
_entity.type
_entity.pdbx_description
1 polymer ?
#
loop_
_entity_poly.entity_id
_entity_poly.type
_entity_poly.pdbx_seq_one_letter_code
_entity_poly.pdbx_strand_id
1 'polypeptide(L)'
;MIRALIWWLEVSPRWLSCLTAHGRSQQEVLRAAIFHSGRVLASPAPASDKLTRLARRATADTITLLHDNGQVQLQLGREPLPPPLADFACYRSGQHLQQHGGQLCLQGLVELGRILLR
;
A
#
# COMPACT_ATOMS: atom_id res chain seq x y z
N MET A 1 31.60 -8.27 -5.48
CA MET A 1 30.46 -8.76 -6.28
C MET A 1 29.69 -9.90 -5.60
N ILE A 2 30.32 -11.01 -5.19
CA ILE A 2 29.60 -12.15 -4.57
C ILE A 2 28.81 -11.75 -3.32
N ARG A 3 29.37 -10.91 -2.45
CA ARG A 3 28.66 -10.36 -1.28
C ARG A 3 27.43 -9.53 -1.66
N ALA A 4 27.46 -8.79 -2.77
CA ALA A 4 26.33 -8.01 -3.27
C ALA A 4 25.25 -8.90 -3.95
N LEU A 5 25.61 -10.08 -4.44
CA LEU A 5 24.66 -11.03 -5.01
C LEU A 5 23.95 -11.84 -3.91
N ILE A 6 24.71 -12.35 -2.93
CA ILE A 6 24.15 -13.00 -1.72
C ILE A 6 23.25 -12.01 -0.97
N TRP A 7 23.68 -10.74 -0.88
CA TRP A 7 22.90 -9.60 -0.41
C TRP A 7 21.56 -9.40 -1.11
N TRP A 8 21.55 -9.43 -2.46
CA TRP A 8 20.31 -9.31 -3.23
C TRP A 8 19.40 -10.51 -2.97
N LEU A 9 19.96 -11.72 -2.89
CA LEU A 9 19.20 -12.95 -2.66
C LEU A 9 18.58 -13.04 -1.26
N GLU A 10 19.22 -12.48 -0.23
CA GLU A 10 18.69 -12.46 1.15
C GLU A 10 17.72 -11.31 1.43
N VAL A 11 17.83 -10.17 0.73
CA VAL A 11 16.97 -8.99 0.90
C VAL A 11 15.81 -8.94 -0.09
N SER A 12 15.97 -9.51 -1.29
CA SER A 12 14.89 -9.66 -2.27
C SER A 12 13.63 -10.30 -1.69
N PRO A 13 13.65 -11.28 -0.76
CA PRO A 13 12.43 -11.90 -0.24
C PRO A 13 11.55 -10.90 0.51
N ARG A 14 12.12 -9.91 1.20
CA ARG A 14 11.36 -8.91 1.97
C ARG A 14 10.79 -7.78 1.10
N TRP A 15 11.51 -7.38 0.07
CA TRP A 15 10.98 -6.44 -0.92
C TRP A 15 9.96 -7.10 -1.84
N LEU A 16 10.19 -8.36 -2.22
CA LEU A 16 9.23 -9.18 -2.94
C LEU A 16 8.00 -9.49 -2.08
N SER A 17 8.13 -9.72 -0.77
CA SER A 17 6.97 -9.88 0.11
C SER A 17 6.15 -8.59 0.18
N CYS A 18 6.81 -7.42 0.23
CA CYS A 18 6.14 -6.12 0.13
C CYS A 18 5.40 -5.95 -1.21
N LEU A 19 6.07 -6.22 -2.32
CA LEU A 19 5.49 -6.10 -3.67
C LEU A 19 4.36 -7.11 -3.90
N THR A 20 4.48 -8.32 -3.36
CA THR A 20 3.42 -9.34 -3.46
C THR A 20 2.24 -9.03 -2.56
N ALA A 21 2.45 -8.55 -1.34
CA ALA A 21 1.38 -8.08 -0.46
C ALA A 21 0.63 -6.89 -1.09
N HIS A 22 1.37 -5.91 -1.62
CA HIS A 22 0.80 -4.79 -2.36
C HIS A 22 0.05 -5.25 -3.61
N GLY A 23 0.63 -6.17 -4.39
CA GLY A 23 0.00 -6.75 -5.57
C GLY A 23 -1.28 -7.52 -5.25
N ARG A 24 -1.36 -8.20 -4.10
CA ARG A 24 -2.59 -8.87 -3.65
C ARG A 24 -3.70 -7.86 -3.33
N SER A 25 -3.39 -6.82 -2.57
CA SER A 25 -4.33 -5.73 -2.27
C SER A 25 -4.82 -5.06 -3.56
N GLN A 26 -3.92 -4.76 -4.50
CA GLN A 26 -4.27 -4.23 -5.83
C GLN A 26 -5.20 -5.17 -6.61
N GLN A 27 -4.96 -6.48 -6.58
CA GLN A 27 -5.82 -7.46 -7.26
C GLN A 27 -7.22 -7.53 -6.64
N GLU A 28 -7.33 -7.49 -5.31
CA GLU A 28 -8.62 -7.50 -4.60
C GLU A 28 -9.42 -6.24 -4.92
N VAL A 29 -8.78 -5.07 -4.84
CA VAL A 29 -9.37 -3.78 -5.21
C VAL A 29 -9.80 -3.77 -6.67
N LEU A 30 -8.94 -4.23 -7.58
CA LEU A 30 -9.25 -4.27 -9.01
C LEU A 30 -10.43 -5.19 -9.33
N ARG A 31 -10.45 -6.40 -8.74
CA ARG A 31 -11.57 -7.33 -8.91
C ARG A 31 -12.87 -6.68 -8.42
N ALA A 32 -12.87 -6.13 -7.21
CA ALA A 32 -14.04 -5.46 -6.64
C ALA A 32 -14.49 -4.25 -7.49
N ALA A 33 -13.54 -3.46 -8.00
CA ALA A 33 -13.79 -2.31 -8.85
C ALA A 33 -14.43 -2.71 -10.18
N ILE A 34 -14.00 -3.81 -10.81
CA ILE A 34 -14.60 -4.34 -12.05
C ILE A 34 -16.06 -4.73 -11.82
N PHE A 35 -16.34 -5.51 -10.78
CA PHE A 35 -17.71 -5.93 -10.47
C PHE A 35 -18.62 -4.74 -10.14
N HIS A 36 -18.13 -3.80 -9.33
CA HIS A 36 -18.87 -2.60 -8.98
C HIS A 36 -19.15 -1.73 -10.20
N SER A 37 -18.13 -1.44 -11.00
CA SER A 37 -18.24 -0.59 -12.17
C SER A 37 -19.15 -1.19 -13.23
N GLY A 38 -19.03 -2.51 -13.48
CA GLY A 38 -19.93 -3.23 -14.38
C GLY A 38 -21.40 -3.09 -13.95
N ARG A 39 -21.69 -3.26 -12.66
CA ARG A 39 -23.05 -3.09 -12.11
C ARG A 39 -23.55 -1.65 -12.23
N VAL A 40 -22.71 -0.65 -11.97
CA VAL A 40 -23.08 0.77 -12.09
C VAL A 40 -23.38 1.13 -13.55
N LEU A 41 -22.54 0.69 -14.48
CA LEU A 41 -22.70 0.98 -15.91
C LEU A 41 -23.96 0.32 -16.49
N ALA A 42 -24.26 -0.91 -16.09
CA ALA A 42 -25.46 -1.64 -16.51
C ALA A 42 -26.77 -1.16 -15.83
N SER A 43 -26.68 -0.31 -14.80
CA SER A 43 -27.87 0.19 -14.11
C SER A 43 -28.67 1.20 -14.96
N PRO A 44 -29.98 1.35 -14.72
CA PRO A 44 -30.81 2.33 -15.43
C PRO A 44 -30.60 3.78 -14.93
N ALA A 45 -29.61 4.03 -14.07
CA ALA A 45 -29.37 5.35 -13.51
C ALA A 45 -28.92 6.38 -14.58
N PRO A 46 -29.21 7.67 -14.37
CA PRO A 46 -28.66 8.74 -15.20
C PRO A 46 -27.13 8.76 -15.21
N ALA A 47 -26.53 9.29 -16.28
CA ALA A 47 -25.06 9.33 -16.43
C ALA A 47 -24.34 10.08 -15.29
N SER A 48 -24.91 11.19 -14.81
CA SER A 48 -24.35 11.97 -13.69
C SER A 48 -24.28 11.18 -12.38
N ASP A 49 -25.30 10.38 -12.08
CA ASP A 49 -25.31 9.49 -10.91
C ASP A 49 -24.28 8.37 -11.06
N LYS A 50 -24.16 7.78 -12.26
CA LYS A 50 -23.12 6.77 -12.56
C LYS A 50 -21.72 7.32 -12.30
N LEU A 51 -21.39 8.49 -12.86
CA LEU A 51 -20.09 9.13 -12.66
C LEU A 51 -19.82 9.42 -11.17
N THR A 52 -20.83 9.89 -10.44
CA THR A 52 -20.70 10.15 -9.00
C THR A 52 -20.40 8.87 -8.22
N ARG A 53 -21.08 7.76 -8.52
CA ARG A 53 -20.84 6.46 -7.88
C ARG A 53 -19.44 5.92 -8.19
N LEU A 54 -19.03 6.00 -9.46
CA LEU A 54 -17.70 5.58 -9.89
C LEU A 54 -16.60 6.42 -9.24
N ALA A 55 -16.77 7.75 -9.19
CA ALA A 55 -15.82 8.64 -8.54
C ALA A 55 -15.68 8.33 -7.04
N ARG A 56 -16.81 8.19 -6.32
CA ARG A 56 -16.79 7.81 -4.90
C ARG A 56 -16.09 6.47 -4.68
N ARG A 57 -16.35 5.48 -5.55
CA ARG A 57 -15.69 4.19 -5.47
C ARG A 57 -14.18 4.31 -5.71
N ALA A 58 -13.76 5.03 -6.75
CA ALA A 58 -12.35 5.25 -7.06
C ALA A 58 -11.61 5.94 -5.91
N THR A 59 -12.24 6.91 -5.25
CA THR A 59 -11.68 7.54 -4.04
C THR A 59 -11.56 6.53 -2.89
N ALA A 60 -12.58 5.71 -2.64
CA ALA A 60 -12.54 4.68 -1.59
C ALA A 60 -11.46 3.61 -1.87
N ASP A 61 -11.30 3.19 -3.12
CA ASP A 61 -10.27 2.26 -3.56
C ASP A 61 -8.87 2.87 -3.38
N THR A 62 -8.70 4.16 -3.71
CA THR A 62 -7.44 4.89 -3.49
C THR A 62 -7.07 4.95 -2.01
N ILE A 63 -8.03 5.25 -1.13
CA ILE A 63 -7.81 5.28 0.32
C ILE A 63 -7.41 3.90 0.83
N THR A 64 -8.09 2.84 0.37
CA THR A 64 -7.78 1.45 0.74
C THR A 64 -6.33 1.10 0.36
N LEU A 65 -5.93 1.39 -0.88
CA LEU A 65 -4.57 1.08 -1.36
C LEU A 65 -3.49 1.86 -0.62
N LEU A 66 -3.73 3.14 -0.31
CA LEU A 66 -2.81 3.95 0.47
C LEU A 66 -2.69 3.43 1.90
N HIS A 67 -3.82 3.07 2.52
CA HIS A 67 -3.85 2.51 3.86
C HIS A 67 -3.06 1.21 3.93
N ASP A 68 -3.34 0.27 3.02
CA ASP A 68 -2.68 -1.03 2.98
C ASP A 68 -1.17 -0.88 2.74
N ASN A 69 -0.77 0.03 1.86
CA ASN A 69 0.64 0.36 1.65
C ASN A 69 1.30 0.87 2.93
N GLY A 70 0.66 1.81 3.64
CA GLY A 70 1.15 2.32 4.92
C GLY A 70 1.28 1.23 6.00
N GLN A 71 0.30 0.34 6.10
CA GLN A 71 0.32 -0.81 7.02
C GLN A 71 1.46 -1.79 6.70
N VAL A 72 1.62 -2.16 5.43
CA VAL A 72 2.67 -3.09 5.00
C VAL A 72 4.05 -2.51 5.29
N GLN A 73 4.27 -1.22 5.00
CA GLN A 73 5.53 -0.54 5.32
C GLN A 73 5.82 -0.56 6.83
N LEU A 74 4.80 -0.32 7.66
CA LEU A 74 4.95 -0.36 9.12
C LEU A 74 5.25 -1.76 9.66
N GLN A 75 4.53 -2.78 9.18
CA GLN A 75 4.73 -4.15 9.62
C GLN A 75 6.14 -4.65 9.27
N LEU A 76 6.54 -4.50 8.00
CA LEU A 76 7.88 -4.90 7.54
C LEU A 76 8.98 -4.07 8.20
N GLY A 77 8.72 -2.79 8.43
CA GLY A 77 9.62 -1.93 9.17
C GLY A 77 9.86 -2.43 10.59
N ARG A 78 8.87 -3.02 11.27
CA ARG A 78 8.99 -3.51 12.66
C ARG A 78 9.64 -4.88 12.78
N GLU A 79 9.62 -5.68 11.73
CA GLU A 79 10.24 -7.01 11.74
C GLU A 79 11.76 -6.89 11.89
N PRO A 80 12.37 -7.64 12.83
CA PRO A 80 13.81 -7.53 13.09
C PRO A 80 14.65 -7.79 11.84
N LEU A 81 15.76 -7.06 11.71
CA LEU A 81 16.78 -7.38 10.73
C LEU A 81 17.52 -8.65 11.18
N PRO A 82 17.76 -9.63 10.29
CA PRO A 82 18.56 -10.79 10.64
C PRO A 82 19.99 -10.36 11.03
N PRO A 83 20.68 -11.16 11.86
CA PRO A 83 21.96 -10.78 12.50
C PRO A 83 23.03 -10.19 11.56
N PRO A 84 23.29 -10.71 10.36
CA PRO A 84 24.29 -10.09 9.49
C PRO A 84 23.87 -8.73 8.94
N LEU A 85 22.57 -8.41 8.89
CA LEU A 85 22.06 -7.13 8.37
C LEU A 85 21.90 -6.07 9.47
N ALA A 86 21.66 -6.51 10.70
CA ALA A 86 21.47 -5.62 11.86
C ALA A 86 22.72 -4.77 12.16
N ASP A 87 23.91 -5.26 11.83
CA ASP A 87 25.18 -4.58 12.10
C ASP A 87 25.44 -3.40 11.16
N PHE A 88 24.85 -3.41 9.96
CA PHE A 88 25.07 -2.39 8.94
C PHE A 88 24.09 -1.20 9.09
N ALA A 89 24.65 -0.01 9.26
CA ALA A 89 23.88 1.22 9.49
C ALA A 89 22.88 1.54 8.37
N CYS A 90 23.20 1.22 7.11
CA CYS A 90 22.32 1.49 5.98
C CYS A 90 20.97 0.77 6.08
N TYR A 91 20.91 -0.45 6.63
CA TYR A 91 19.64 -1.17 6.79
C TYR A 91 18.83 -0.66 7.95
N ARG A 92 19.48 -0.30 9.07
CA ARG A 92 18.78 0.36 10.18
C ARG A 92 18.15 1.67 9.69
N SER A 93 18.86 2.44 8.88
CA SER A 93 18.32 3.64 8.25
C SER A 93 17.19 3.35 7.26
N GLY A 94 17.33 2.33 6.39
CA GLY A 94 16.28 1.94 5.45
C GLY A 94 15.01 1.44 6.16
N GLN A 95 15.17 0.63 7.21
CA GLN A 95 14.09 0.15 8.05
C GLN A 95 13.38 1.31 8.77
N HIS A 96 14.16 2.25 9.33
CA HIS A 96 13.62 3.45 9.96
C HIS A 96 12.84 4.32 8.96
N LEU A 97 13.40 4.54 7.75
CA LEU A 97 12.71 5.27 6.68
C LEU A 97 11.40 4.59 6.27
N GLN A 98 11.37 3.27 6.19
CA GLN A 98 10.17 2.52 5.85
C GLN A 98 9.11 2.60 6.96
N GLN A 99 9.50 2.49 8.23
CA GLN A 99 8.59 2.71 9.35
C GLN A 99 8.03 4.14 9.36
N HIS A 100 8.90 5.13 9.15
CA HIS A 100 8.50 6.53 9.15
C HIS A 100 7.59 6.86 7.97
N GLY A 101 7.89 6.36 6.76
CA GLY A 101 7.05 6.49 5.58
C GLY A 101 5.66 5.89 5.79
N GLY A 102 5.58 4.68 6.35
CA GLY A 102 4.31 4.06 6.70
C GLY A 102 3.50 4.86 7.72
N GLN A 103 4.15 5.38 8.77
CA GLN A 103 3.51 6.27 9.75
C GLN A 103 2.94 7.53 9.12
N LEU A 104 3.75 8.24 8.32
CA LEU A 104 3.33 9.47 7.65
C LEU A 104 2.17 9.21 6.70
N CYS A 105 2.19 8.10 5.96
CA CYS A 105 1.11 7.74 5.06
C CYS A 105 -0.22 7.54 5.82
N LEU A 106 -0.21 6.76 6.91
CA LEU A 106 -1.42 6.52 7.70
C LEU A 106 -1.92 7.78 8.42
N GLN A 107 -1.02 8.59 8.98
CA GLN A 107 -1.37 9.86 9.61
C GLN A 107 -1.96 10.84 8.59
N GLY A 108 -1.37 10.91 7.38
CA GLY A 108 -1.88 11.72 6.29
C GLY A 108 -3.30 11.35 5.87
N LEU A 109 -3.63 10.05 5.84
CA LEU A 109 -5.00 9.59 5.58
C LEU A 109 -5.98 10.03 6.66
N VAL A 110 -5.60 9.94 7.93
CA VAL A 110 -6.42 10.43 9.05
C VAL A 110 -6.65 11.93 8.94
N GLU A 111 -5.60 12.70 8.63
CA GLU A 111 -5.71 14.15 8.50
C GLU A 111 -6.58 14.55 7.32
N LEU A 112 -6.43 13.88 6.18
CA LEU A 112 -7.30 14.07 5.02
C LEU A 112 -8.77 13.78 5.37
N GLY A 113 -9.03 12.72 6.16
CA GLY A 113 -10.36 12.43 6.68
C GLY A 113 -10.92 13.55 7.55
N ARG A 114 -10.10 14.13 8.44
CA ARG A 114 -10.52 15.28 9.27
C ARG A 114 -10.84 16.51 8.44
N ILE A 115 -10.07 16.78 7.39
CA ILE A 115 -10.28 17.92 6.48
C ILE A 115 -11.58 17.75 5.70
N LEU A 116 -11.87 16.54 5.20
CA LEU A 116 -13.08 16.28 4.43
C LEU A 116 -14.37 16.25 5.26
N LEU A 117 -14.27 16.09 6.59
CA LEU A 117 -15.40 16.06 7.51
C LEU A 117 -15.72 17.42 8.16
N ARG A 118 -14.87 18.44 7.93
CA ARG A 118 -15.12 19.83 8.33
C ARG A 118 -15.87 20.57 7.24
#